data_AF-A0A7W0LQ86-F1
#
_entry.id   AF-A0A7W0LQ86-F1
#
_cell.length_a   1.000
_cell.length_b   1.000
_cell.length_c   1.000
_cell.angle_alpha   90.00
_cell.angle_beta   90.00
_cell.angle_gamma   90.00
#
_symmetry.space_group_name_H-M   'P 1'
#
loop_
_entity.id
_entity.type
_entity.pdbx_description
1 polymer ?
#
loop_
_entity_poly.entity_id
_entity_poly.type
_entity_poly.pdbx_seq_one_letter_code
_entity_poly.pdbx_strand_id
1 'polypeptide(L)'
;MLGLLAERLGCQFGALWMVQGEEGVLACAATWRTGSVAQAFEAMSRRWRFSIGVGLPGRVWSSGEPAWLFDFVEESSFPRAAVARREGLHGAVAFPVHRDDTVLGVVELLSEQRRDPDPALLAAVAAVGRHLALHLERRCP
;
A
#
# COMPACT_ATOMS: atom_id res chain seq x y z
N MET A 1 -11.34 -8.38 -1.09
CA MET A 1 -10.90 -7.80 0.19
C MET A 1 -10.14 -6.48 -0.01
N LEU A 2 -9.05 -6.44 -0.78
CA LEU A 2 -8.33 -5.19 -1.09
C LEU A 2 -9.25 -4.12 -1.69
N GLY A 3 -10.14 -4.49 -2.61
CA GLY A 3 -11.14 -3.57 -3.17
C GLY A 3 -12.15 -3.04 -2.14
N LEU A 4 -12.64 -3.88 -1.23
CA LEU A 4 -13.55 -3.45 -0.17
C LEU A 4 -12.91 -2.41 0.76
N LEU A 5 -11.62 -2.59 1.08
CA LEU A 5 -10.87 -1.61 1.88
C LEU A 5 -10.69 -0.31 1.11
N ALA A 6 -10.25 -0.39 -0.14
CA ALA A 6 -10.09 0.78 -1.00
C ALA A 6 -11.41 1.55 -1.16
N GLU A 7 -12.53 0.87 -1.42
CA GLU A 7 -13.87 1.48 -1.55
C GLU A 7 -14.33 2.15 -0.25
N ARG A 8 -14.21 1.46 0.89
CA ARG A 8 -14.59 2.03 2.20
C ARG A 8 -13.76 3.24 2.57
N LEU A 9 -12.50 3.24 2.16
CA LEU A 9 -11.57 4.34 2.34
C LEU A 9 -11.66 5.34 1.20
N GLY A 10 -12.57 5.20 0.23
CA GLY A 10 -12.69 6.08 -0.94
C GLY A 10 -11.39 6.28 -1.72
N CYS A 11 -10.55 5.25 -1.77
CA CYS A 11 -9.31 5.17 -2.55
C CYS A 11 -9.59 4.54 -3.91
N GLN A 12 -8.89 5.01 -4.95
CA GLN A 12 -9.10 4.58 -6.34
C GLN A 12 -8.14 3.46 -6.75
N PHE A 13 -7.07 3.26 -5.99
CA PHE A 13 -6.12 2.17 -6.21
C PHE A 13 -5.71 1.56 -4.88
N GLY A 14 -5.48 0.25 -4.90
CA GLY A 14 -4.89 -0.48 -3.78
C GLY A 14 -3.88 -1.52 -4.28
N ALA A 15 -2.82 -1.71 -3.52
CA ALA A 15 -1.82 -2.75 -3.75
C ALA A 15 -1.47 -3.48 -2.45
N LEU A 16 -1.27 -4.79 -2.57
CA LEU A 16 -0.66 -5.63 -1.54
C LEU A 16 0.76 -5.95 -1.98
N TRP A 17 1.72 -5.57 -1.16
CA TRP A 17 3.13 -5.83 -1.31
C TRP A 17 3.55 -6.89 -0.30
N MET A 18 4.23 -7.95 -0.72
CA MET A 18 4.71 -9.02 0.16
C MET A 18 6.23 -9.04 0.14
N VAL A 19 6.85 -9.31 1.29
CA VAL A 19 8.30 -9.50 1.38
C VAL A 19 8.68 -10.78 0.63
N GLN A 20 9.70 -10.71 -0.23
CA GLN A 20 10.24 -11.86 -0.96
C GLN A 20 11.75 -12.00 -0.71
N GLY A 21 12.19 -13.16 -0.22
CA GLY A 21 13.60 -13.47 0.08
C GLY A 21 14.02 -13.11 1.52
N GLU A 22 15.20 -13.56 1.95
CA GLU A 22 15.71 -13.38 3.34
C GLU A 22 16.08 -11.92 3.67
N GLU A 23 16.74 -11.19 2.77
CA GLU A 23 17.04 -9.74 2.92
C GLU A 23 15.97 -8.85 2.25
N GLY A 24 14.78 -9.41 2.00
CA GLY A 24 13.98 -9.28 0.77
C GLY A 24 13.65 -7.93 0.13
N VAL A 25 12.79 -8.00 -0.89
CA VAL A 25 12.15 -6.81 -1.46
C VAL A 25 10.63 -6.95 -1.32
N LEU A 26 9.95 -5.83 -1.17
CA LEU A 26 8.50 -5.80 -1.31
C LEU A 26 8.14 -5.96 -2.79
N ALA A 27 7.48 -7.07 -3.11
CA ALA A 27 6.95 -7.37 -4.43
C ALA A 27 5.43 -7.31 -4.46
N CYS A 28 4.86 -6.81 -5.55
CA CYS A 28 3.42 -6.71 -5.70
C CYS A 28 2.78 -8.11 -5.81
N ALA A 29 1.98 -8.49 -4.81
CA ALA A 29 1.24 -9.75 -4.80
C ALA A 29 -0.18 -9.58 -5.38
N ALA A 30 -0.82 -8.44 -5.14
CA ALA A 30 -2.15 -8.15 -5.65
C ALA A 30 -2.39 -6.65 -5.83
N THR A 31 -3.30 -6.30 -6.73
CA THR A 31 -3.79 -4.93 -6.90
C THR A 31 -5.30 -4.93 -7.04
N TRP A 32 -5.89 -3.78 -6.76
CA TRP A 32 -7.27 -3.43 -7.09
C TRP A 32 -7.30 -1.99 -7.57
N ARG A 33 -8.21 -1.67 -8.48
CA ARG A 33 -8.40 -0.30 -8.97
C ARG A 33 -9.84 -0.04 -9.37
N THR A 34 -10.21 1.23 -9.38
CA THR A 34 -11.41 1.71 -10.07
C THR A 34 -11.17 1.80 -11.58
N GLY A 35 -12.22 2.15 -12.33
CA GLY A 35 -12.10 2.43 -13.77
C GLY A 35 -11.39 3.76 -14.08
N SER A 36 -11.25 4.67 -13.12
CA SER A 36 -10.59 5.97 -13.32
C SER A 36 -9.07 5.87 -13.39
N VAL A 37 -8.48 4.84 -12.77
CA VAL A 37 -7.03 4.60 -12.81
C VAL A 37 -6.66 3.74 -14.01
N ALA A 38 -5.70 4.19 -14.82
CA ALA A 38 -5.27 3.48 -16.02
C ALA A 38 -4.64 2.12 -15.71
N GLN A 39 -4.90 1.16 -16.61
CA GLN A 39 -4.29 -0.17 -16.56
C GLN A 39 -2.75 -0.11 -16.61
N ALA A 40 -2.18 0.90 -17.27
CA ALA A 40 -0.73 1.09 -17.33
C ALA A 40 -0.11 1.34 -15.95
N PHE A 41 -0.80 2.10 -15.09
CA PHE A 41 -0.35 2.34 -13.72
C PHE A 41 -0.39 1.05 -12.88
N GLU A 42 -1.43 0.26 -13.03
CA GLU A 42 -1.54 -1.06 -12.39
C GLU A 42 -0.40 -1.98 -12.85
N ALA A 43 -0.17 -2.08 -14.17
CA ALA A 43 0.88 -2.93 -14.74
C ALA A 43 2.29 -2.51 -14.28
N MET A 44 2.55 -1.20 -14.22
CA MET A 44 3.80 -0.66 -13.68
C MET A 44 3.95 -1.02 -12.20
N SER A 45 2.90 -0.82 -11.40
CA SER A 45 2.92 -1.12 -9.96
C SER A 45 3.21 -2.61 -9.72
N ARG A 46 2.63 -3.52 -10.50
CA ARG A 46 2.89 -4.97 -10.40
C ARG A 46 4.36 -5.34 -10.61
N ARG A 47 5.07 -4.60 -11.46
CA ARG A 47 6.50 -4.81 -11.76
C ARG A 47 7.43 -4.12 -10.77
N TRP A 48 6.92 -3.20 -9.97
CA TRP A 48 7.74 -2.44 -9.04
C TRP A 48 8.23 -3.29 -7.87
N ARG A 49 9.39 -2.93 -7.32
CA ARG A 49 9.97 -3.51 -6.11
C ARG A 49 10.40 -2.38 -5.18
N PHE A 50 10.07 -2.50 -3.90
CA PHE A 50 10.56 -1.56 -2.88
C PHE A 50 11.59 -2.22 -1.98
N SER A 51 12.73 -1.56 -1.82
CA SER A 51 13.67 -1.85 -0.74
C SER A 51 13.13 -1.30 0.58
N ILE A 52 13.61 -1.82 1.69
CA ILE A 52 13.29 -1.30 3.03
C ILE A 52 13.61 0.20 3.12
N GLY A 53 12.72 0.96 3.76
CA GLY A 53 12.83 2.43 3.88
C GLY A 53 12.53 3.23 2.60
N VAL A 54 12.44 2.60 1.42
CA VAL A 54 12.27 3.30 0.14
C VAL A 54 10.79 3.47 -0.23
N GLY A 55 10.39 4.72 -0.43
CA GLY A 55 8.99 5.08 -0.69
C GLY A 55 8.07 4.74 0.49
N LEU A 56 6.77 5.03 0.35
CA LEU A 56 5.82 4.81 1.44
C LEU A 56 5.76 3.34 1.88
N PRO A 57 5.68 2.34 0.98
CA PRO A 57 5.66 0.94 1.41
C PRO A 57 6.94 0.49 2.11
N GLY A 58 8.12 0.95 1.64
CA GLY A 58 9.39 0.62 2.28
C GLY A 58 9.52 1.23 3.68
N ARG A 59 9.02 2.45 3.90
CA ARG A 59 9.00 3.09 5.24
C ARG A 59 8.10 2.36 6.22
N VAL A 60 6.91 1.93 5.79
CA VAL A 60 6.02 1.10 6.61
C VAL A 60 6.69 -0.24 6.92
N TRP A 61 7.36 -0.84 5.95
CA TRP A 61 8.11 -2.07 6.20
C TRP A 61 9.24 -1.89 7.23
N SER A 62 9.97 -0.77 7.15
CA SER A 62 11.06 -0.46 8.08
C SER A 62 10.58 -0.15 9.50
N SER A 63 9.44 0.52 9.65
CA SER A 63 8.93 0.96 10.95
C SER A 63 8.02 -0.05 11.62
N GLY A 64 7.36 -0.92 10.84
CA GLY A 64 6.28 -1.77 11.34
C GLY A 64 5.03 -0.98 11.72
N GLU A 65 4.93 0.29 11.31
CA GLU A 65 3.86 1.21 11.68
C GLU A 65 3.12 1.75 10.46
N PRO A 66 1.79 2.00 10.55
CA PRO A 66 1.05 2.69 9.51
C PRO A 66 1.59 4.09 9.20
N ALA A 67 1.54 4.48 7.93
CA ALA A 67 1.99 5.80 7.47
C ALA A 67 1.00 6.42 6.47
N TRP A 68 0.93 7.75 6.48
CA TRP A 68 0.05 8.54 5.62
C TRP A 68 0.85 9.62 4.88
N LEU A 69 0.48 9.88 3.63
CA LEU A 69 0.94 11.02 2.85
C LEU A 69 -0.27 11.82 2.40
N PHE A 70 -0.35 13.05 2.90
CA PHE A 70 -1.40 14.01 2.57
C PHE A 70 -1.37 14.35 1.07
N ASP A 71 -0.17 14.65 0.56
CA ASP A 71 0.11 14.79 -0.86
C ASP A 71 1.47 14.18 -1.18
N PHE A 72 1.49 12.99 -1.80
CA PHE A 72 2.75 12.35 -2.17
C PHE A 72 3.39 12.99 -3.42
N VAL A 73 2.71 13.93 -4.09
CA VAL A 73 3.26 14.65 -5.25
C VAL A 73 4.40 15.59 -4.86
N GLU A 74 4.44 16.03 -3.59
CA GLU A 74 5.51 16.86 -3.05
C GLU A 74 6.68 16.02 -2.50
N GLU A 75 6.49 14.70 -2.35
CA GLU A 75 7.51 13.78 -1.88
C GLU A 75 8.36 13.25 -3.04
N SER A 76 9.53 13.88 -3.23
CA SER A 76 10.55 13.47 -4.21
C SER A 76 11.02 12.02 -4.06
N SER A 77 10.81 11.42 -2.89
CA SER A 77 11.21 10.05 -2.57
C SER A 77 10.24 8.98 -3.08
N PHE A 78 9.07 9.35 -3.61
CA PHE A 78 8.06 8.39 -4.06
C PHE A 78 8.35 7.93 -5.50
N PRO A 79 8.83 6.69 -5.73
CA PRO A 79 9.42 6.28 -7.01
C PRO A 79 8.43 6.24 -8.20
N ARG A 80 7.14 6.37 -7.91
CA ARG A 80 6.02 6.30 -8.88
C ARG A 80 5.23 7.61 -8.97
N ALA A 81 5.66 8.67 -8.29
CA ALA A 81 4.86 9.89 -8.11
C ALA A 81 4.47 10.54 -9.43
N ALA A 82 5.40 10.62 -10.39
CA ALA A 82 5.15 11.25 -11.68
C ALA A 82 4.04 10.54 -12.47
N VAL A 83 3.93 9.21 -12.36
CA VAL A 83 2.89 8.45 -13.06
C VAL A 83 1.59 8.48 -12.27
N ALA A 84 1.64 8.30 -10.94
CA ALA A 84 0.45 8.43 -10.09
C ALA A 84 -0.23 9.81 -10.22
N ARG A 85 0.56 10.88 -10.40
CA ARG A 85 0.06 12.23 -10.67
C ARG A 85 -0.72 12.33 -11.99
N ARG A 86 -0.30 11.61 -13.03
CA ARG A 86 -1.02 11.59 -14.32
C ARG A 86 -2.38 10.90 -14.20
N GLU A 87 -2.52 10.00 -13.24
CA GLU A 87 -3.77 9.34 -12.87
C GLU A 87 -4.61 10.17 -11.88
N GLY A 88 -4.20 11.39 -11.53
CA GLY A 88 -4.92 12.25 -10.58
C GLY A 88 -4.85 11.79 -9.13
N LEU A 89 -3.92 10.89 -8.79
CA LEU A 89 -3.73 10.41 -7.41
C LEU A 89 -2.84 11.40 -6.64
N HIS A 90 -3.22 11.69 -5.40
CA HIS A 90 -2.58 12.69 -4.54
C HIS A 90 -2.29 12.16 -3.14
N GLY A 91 -3.26 11.49 -2.51
CA GLY A 91 -3.12 10.94 -1.17
C GLY A 91 -2.67 9.48 -1.18
N ALA A 92 -1.92 9.07 -0.16
CA ALA A 92 -1.56 7.67 0.04
C ALA A 92 -1.63 7.28 1.52
N VAL A 93 -2.17 6.11 1.80
CA VAL A 93 -2.08 5.46 3.12
C VAL A 93 -1.47 4.08 2.94
N ALA A 94 -0.57 3.70 3.84
CA ALA A 94 -0.02 2.36 3.86
C ALA A 94 0.05 1.83 5.30
N PHE A 95 -0.10 0.53 5.44
CA PHE A 95 -0.07 -0.13 6.75
C PHE A 95 0.49 -1.54 6.63
N PRO A 96 1.18 -2.02 7.68
CA PRO A 96 1.86 -3.30 7.64
C PRO A 96 0.85 -4.45 7.71
N VAL A 97 1.20 -5.54 7.05
CA VAL A 97 0.64 -6.87 7.28
C VAL A 97 1.71 -7.60 8.07
N HIS A 98 1.52 -7.74 9.37
CA HIS A 98 2.48 -8.41 10.26
C HIS A 98 1.90 -9.67 10.90
N ARG A 99 2.80 -10.58 11.28
CA ARG A 99 2.56 -11.66 12.23
C ARG A 99 3.50 -11.43 13.40
N ASP A 100 2.94 -11.30 14.60
CA ASP A 100 3.69 -10.91 15.79
C ASP A 100 4.52 -9.65 15.49
N ASP A 101 5.83 -9.68 15.75
CA ASP A 101 6.75 -8.55 15.51
C ASP A 101 7.34 -8.54 14.09
N THR A 102 6.91 -9.45 13.20
CA THR A 102 7.46 -9.60 11.84
C THR A 102 6.51 -9.05 10.77
N VAL A 103 6.96 -8.06 10.01
CA VAL A 103 6.23 -7.54 8.85
C VAL A 103 6.36 -8.51 7.67
N LEU A 104 5.24 -9.11 7.26
CA LEU A 104 5.13 -10.02 6.11
C LEU A 104 4.88 -9.27 4.79
N GLY A 105 4.32 -8.06 4.88
CA GLY A 105 3.98 -7.25 3.73
C GLY A 105 3.39 -5.91 4.12
N VAL A 106 2.94 -5.16 3.12
CA VAL A 106 2.36 -3.82 3.27
C VAL A 106 1.16 -3.70 2.33
N VAL A 107 0.04 -3.21 2.86
CA VAL A 107 -1.06 -2.72 2.02
C VAL A 107 -0.86 -1.23 1.80
N GLU A 108 -1.03 -0.80 0.56
CA GLU A 108 -0.96 0.60 0.17
C GLU A 108 -2.24 0.95 -0.61
N LEU A 109 -2.84 2.09 -0.28
CA LEU A 109 -4.05 2.61 -0.91
C LEU A 109 -3.81 4.04 -1.34
N LEU A 110 -4.22 4.38 -2.57
CA LEU A 110 -4.01 5.69 -3.17
C LEU A 110 -5.36 6.34 -3.47
N SER A 111 -5.47 7.64 -3.15
CA SER A 111 -6.67 8.44 -3.37
C SER A 111 -6.42 9.66 -4.26
N GLU A 112 -7.42 10.02 -5.04
CA GLU A 112 -7.48 11.31 -5.76
C GLU A 112 -7.65 12.48 -4.78
N GLN A 113 -8.26 12.24 -3.63
CA GLN A 113 -8.37 13.26 -2.58
C GLN A 113 -7.11 13.31 -1.72
N ARG A 114 -6.67 14.54 -1.42
CA ARG A 114 -5.78 14.80 -0.28
C ARG A 114 -6.57 14.50 0.99
N ARG A 115 -6.01 13.66 1.84
CA ARG A 115 -6.65 13.31 3.11
C ARG A 115 -5.71 13.58 4.25
N ASP A 116 -6.24 14.23 5.27
CA ASP A 116 -5.56 14.32 6.54
C ASP A 116 -5.46 12.93 7.19
N PRO A 117 -4.36 12.65 7.89
CA PRO A 117 -4.24 11.43 8.68
C PRO A 117 -5.40 11.34 9.67
N ASP A 118 -6.18 10.26 9.62
CA ASP A 118 -7.20 9.95 10.62
C ASP A 118 -6.68 8.83 11.54
N PRO A 119 -6.29 9.14 12.78
CA PRO A 119 -5.75 8.16 13.73
C PRO A 119 -6.72 7.03 14.07
N ALA A 120 -8.03 7.29 14.09
CA ALA A 120 -9.03 6.27 14.37
C ALA A 120 -9.15 5.29 13.20
N LEU A 121 -9.07 5.83 11.97
CA LEU A 121 -9.02 5.03 10.76
C LEU A 121 -7.74 4.18 10.67
N LEU A 122 -6.59 4.74 11.07
CA LEU A 122 -5.31 4.03 11.13
C LEU A 122 -5.39 2.83 12.07
N ALA A 123 -5.93 3.02 13.28
CA ALA A 123 -6.10 1.93 14.25
C ALA A 123 -7.04 0.83 13.74
N ALA A 124 -8.14 1.22 13.08
CA ALA A 124 -9.08 0.28 12.50
C ALA A 124 -8.46 -0.52 11.34
N VAL A 125 -7.70 0.15 10.47
CA VAL A 125 -7.06 -0.47 9.31
C VAL A 125 -5.88 -1.36 9.72
N ALA A 126 -5.10 -0.98 10.74
CA ALA A 126 -4.07 -1.84 11.34
C ALA A 126 -4.67 -3.10 11.97
N ALA A 127 -5.83 -3.00 12.62
CA ALA A 127 -6.56 -4.15 13.13
C ALA A 127 -7.03 -5.09 12.02
N VAL A 128 -7.43 -4.55 10.86
CA VAL A 128 -7.71 -5.36 9.66
C VAL A 128 -6.44 -6.03 9.16
N GLY A 129 -5.31 -5.32 9.05
CA GLY A 129 -4.00 -5.84 8.63
C GLY A 129 -3.58 -7.11 9.37
N ARG A 130 -3.75 -7.12 10.70
CA ARG A 130 -3.55 -8.31 11.55
C ARG A 130 -4.45 -9.48 11.18
N HIS A 131 -5.71 -9.21 10.86
CA HIS A 131 -6.65 -10.23 10.38
C HIS A 131 -6.33 -10.73 8.96
N LEU A 132 -5.69 -9.90 8.11
CA LEU A 132 -5.33 -10.28 6.74
C LEU A 132 -4.20 -11.32 6.70
N ALA A 133 -3.24 -11.23 7.62
CA ALA A 133 -2.15 -12.19 7.74
C ALA A 133 -2.66 -13.63 7.90
N LEU A 134 -3.77 -13.82 8.64
CA LEU A 134 -4.39 -15.12 8.89
C LEU A 134 -5.07 -15.74 7.65
N HIS A 135 -5.41 -14.95 6.63
CA HIS A 135 -6.08 -15.44 5.42
C HIS A 135 -5.14 -15.66 4.23
N LEU A 136 -3.96 -15.02 4.21
CA LEU A 136 -2.95 -15.20 3.17
C LEU A 136 -2.27 -16.58 3.23
N GLU A 137 -2.30 -17.27 4.38
CA GLU A 137 -1.79 -18.64 4.53
C GLU A 137 -2.57 -19.71 3.73
N ARG A 138 -3.78 -19.42 3.25
CA ARG A 138 -4.61 -20.41 2.54
C ARG A 138 -4.43 -20.45 1.02
N ARG A 139 -3.51 -19.66 0.46
CA ARG A 139 -3.26 -19.58 -0.98
C ARG A 139 -1.78 -19.55 -1.33
N CYS A 140 -0.99 -20.40 -0.68
CA CYS A 140 0.28 -20.84 -1.25
C CYS A 140 0.14 -22.33 -1.59
N PRO A 141 0.04 -22.72 -2.87
CA PRO A 141 0.54 -24.02 -3.31
C PRO A 141 2.07 -24.06 -3.26
#